data_AF-A0A534KE83-F1
#
_entry.id   AF-A0A534KE83-F1
#
_cell.length_a   1.000
_cell.length_b   1.000
_cell.length_c   1.000
_cell.angle_alpha   90.00
_cell.angle_beta   90.00
_cell.angle_gamma   90.00
#
_symmetry.space_group_name_H-M   'P 1'
#
loop_
_entity.id
_entity.type
_entity.pdbx_description
1 polymer ?
#
loop_
_entity_poly.entity_id
_entity_poly.type
_entity_poly.pdbx_seq_one_letter_code
_entity_poly.pdbx_strand_id
1 'polypeptide(L)' 'MQERTTLPVRKATRDKLKTFGGKGESYDGILRRLMEIAEESAFYERQLWILKESRFHPLHEI' A
#
# COMPACT_ATOMS: atom_id res chain seq x y z
N MET A 1 2.51 19.04 -19.95
CA MET A 1 3.47 19.03 -18.82
C MET A 1 2.80 18.32 -17.66
N GLN A 2 3.44 17.34 -17.02
CA GLN A 2 2.86 16.72 -15.83
C GLN A 2 2.80 17.75 -14.69
N GLU A 3 1.63 17.98 -14.11
CA GLU A 3 1.46 18.85 -12.95
C GLU A 3 2.30 18.33 -11.79
N ARG A 4 3.25 19.14 -11.32
CA ARG A 4 4.07 18.83 -10.15
C ARG A 4 3.48 19.53 -8.95
N THR A 5 3.06 18.75 -7.97
CA THR A 5 2.60 19.26 -6.67
C THR A 5 3.76 19.20 -5.66
N THR A 6 3.77 20.12 -4.71
CA THR A 6 4.74 20.10 -3.60
C THR A 6 4.09 19.47 -2.39
N LEU A 7 4.65 18.36 -1.90
CA LEU A 7 4.21 17.72 -0.67
C LEU A 7 5.17 18.13 0.48
N PRO A 8 4.74 18.99 1.43
CA PRO A 8 5.57 19.34 2.56
C PRO A 8 5.68 18.13 3.51
N VAL A 9 6.92 17.67 3.72
CA VAL A 9 7.23 16.58 4.64
C VAL A 9 8.41 16.95 5.53
N ARG A 10 8.50 16.34 6.71
CA ARG A 10 9.68 16.50 7.58
C ARG A 10 10.93 15.96 6.88
N LYS A 11 12.08 16.58 7.15
CA LYS A 11 13.38 16.13 6.63
C LYS A 11 13.63 14.64 6.90
N ALA A 12 13.35 14.19 8.12
CA ALA A 12 13.47 12.79 8.52
C ALA A 12 12.59 11.85 7.68
N THR A 13 11.35 12.24 7.36
CA THR A 13 10.44 11.46 6.52
C THR A 13 10.98 11.32 5.10
N ARG A 14 11.47 12.41 4.51
CA ARG A 14 12.12 12.37 3.18
C ARG A 14 13.37 11.50 3.18
N ASP A 15 14.20 11.61 4.21
CA ASP A 15 15.43 10.85 4.31
C ASP A 15 15.14 9.34 4.49
N LYS A 16 14.07 8.99 5.24
CA LYS A 16 13.54 7.63 5.27
C LYS A 16 12.97 7.19 3.91
N LEU A 17 12.28 8.07 3.18
CA LEU A 17 11.74 7.74 1.86
C LEU A 17 12.85 7.33 0.87
N LYS A 18 14.04 7.95 0.97
CA LYS A 18 15.21 7.59 0.16
C LYS A 18 15.70 6.16 0.40
N THR A 19 15.53 5.61 1.62
CA THR A 19 15.99 4.25 1.91
C THR A 19 15.14 3.19 1.20
N PHE A 20 13.94 3.56 0.74
CA PHE A 20 13.06 2.70 -0.05
C PHE A 20 13.27 2.83 -1.56
N GLY A 21 14.08 3.79 -2.01
CA GLY A 21 14.31 4.06 -3.42
C GLY A 21 15.50 3.31 -4.02
N GLY A 22 15.38 2.90 -5.27
CA GLY A 22 16.48 2.40 -6.09
C GLY A 22 17.32 3.51 -6.73
N LYS A 23 18.45 3.14 -7.35
CA LYS A 23 19.33 4.09 -8.03
C LYS A 23 18.59 4.79 -9.19
N GLY A 24 18.42 6.11 -9.09
CA GLY A 24 17.76 6.93 -10.11
C GLY A 24 16.23 6.98 -10.02
N GLU A 25 15.63 6.38 -8.99
CA GLU A 25 14.18 6.39 -8.78
C GLU A 25 13.70 7.77 -8.28
N SER A 26 12.56 8.24 -8.81
CA SER A 26 11.95 9.50 -8.36
C SER A 26 11.14 9.28 -7.08
N TYR A 27 10.96 10.33 -6.26
CA TYR A 27 10.08 10.24 -5.09
C TYR A 27 8.65 9.85 -5.44
N ASP A 28 8.14 10.32 -6.59
CA ASP A 28 6.82 9.92 -7.10
C ASP A 28 6.75 8.41 -7.38
N GLY A 29 7.80 7.85 -8.00
CA GLY A 29 7.90 6.40 -8.24
C GLY A 29 7.93 5.60 -6.93
N ILE A 30 8.73 6.04 -5.96
CA ILE A 30 8.79 5.40 -4.64
C ILE A 30 7.42 5.45 -3.96
N LEU A 31 6.75 6.60 -3.97
CA LEU A 31 5.43 6.77 -3.37
C LEU A 31 4.38 5.89 -4.04
N ARG A 32 4.34 5.84 -5.38
CA ARG A 32 3.40 5.00 -6.13
C ARG A 32 3.57 3.52 -5.78
N ARG A 33 4.81 3.02 -5.77
CA ARG A 33 5.09 1.63 -5.37
C ARG A 33 4.67 1.34 -3.92
N LEU A 34 4.94 2.27 -3.00
CA LEU A 34 4.52 2.11 -1.60
C LEU A 34 2.99 2.11 -1.45
N MET A 35 2.27 2.90 -2.25
CA MET A 35 0.80 2.90 -2.27
C MET A 35 0.25 1.56 -2.77
N GLU A 36 0.79 1.02 -3.86
CA GLU A 36 0.39 -0.29 -4.40
C GLU A 36 0.55 -1.41 -3.37
N ILE A 37 1.71 -1.45 -2.68
CA ILE A 37 1.96 -2.44 -1.61
C ILE A 37 0.97 -2.28 -0.46
N ALA A 38 0.65 -1.05 -0.06
CA ALA A 38 -0.29 -0.78 1.02
C ALA A 38 -1.73 -1.20 0.65
N GLU A 39 -2.15 -0.96 -0.60
CA GLU A 39 -3.45 -1.40 -1.11
C GLU A 39 -3.57 -2.92 -1.12
N GLU A 40 -2.53 -3.62 -1.60
CA GLU A 40 -2.48 -5.08 -1.60
C GLU A 40 -2.57 -5.65 -0.18
N SER A 41 -1.78 -5.11 0.75
CA SER A 41 -1.82 -5.54 2.16
C SER A 41 -3.21 -5.32 2.79
N ALA A 42 -3.82 -4.16 2.56
CA ALA A 42 -5.15 -3.84 3.07
C ALA A 42 -6.23 -4.76 2.48
N PHE A 43 -6.09 -5.16 1.20
CA PHE A 43 -6.98 -6.13 0.58
C PHE A 43 -6.88 -7.50 1.26
N TYR A 44 -5.67 -8.02 1.47
CA TYR A 44 -5.48 -9.31 2.14
C TYR A 44 -5.99 -9.30 3.58
N GLU A 45 -5.71 -8.25 4.34
CA GLU A 45 -6.22 -8.10 5.72
C GLU A 45 -7.75 -8.15 5.76
N ARG A 46 -8.42 -7.49 4.80
CA ARG A 46 -9.88 -7.55 4.68
C ARG A 46 -10.38 -8.96 4.38
N GLN A 47 -9.72 -9.69 3.46
CA GLN A 47 -10.11 -11.07 3.14
C GLN A 47 -9.95 -12.00 4.36
N LEU A 48 -8.85 -11.86 5.10
CA LEU A 48 -8.62 -12.63 6.32
C LEU A 48 -9.67 -12.32 7.40
N TRP A 49 -10.06 -11.04 7.54
CA TRP A 49 -11.12 -10.66 8.45
C TRP A 49 -12.46 -11.29 8.07
N ILE A 50 -12.85 -11.22 6.78
CA ILE A 50 -14.06 -11.87 6.27
C ILE A 50 -14.02 -13.37 6.56
N LEU A 51 -12.91 -14.04 6.26
CA LEU A 51 -12.77 -15.48 6.49
C LEU A 51 -12.91 -15.85 7.97
N LYS A 52 -12.34 -15.04 8.87
CA LYS A 52 -12.42 -15.26 10.31
C LYS A 52 -13.84 -15.10 10.85
N GLU A 53 -14.58 -14.13 10.32
CA GLU A 53 -15.94 -13.80 10.79
C GLU A 53 -17.03 -14.63 10.09
N SER A 54 -16.74 -15.15 8.89
CA SER A 54 -17.66 -15.99 8.14
C SER A 54 -17.76 -17.37 8.77
N ARG A 55 -18.93 -17.71 9.31
CA ARG A 55 -19.25 -19.11 9.64
C ARG A 55 -19.31 -19.88 8.32
N PHE A 56 -18.44 -20.88 8.18
CA PHE A 56 -18.47 -21.79 7.04
C PHE A 56 -19.82 -22.52 7.01
N HIS A 57 -20.62 -22.30 5.95
CA HIS A 57 -21.83 -23.07 5.67
C HIS A 57 -21.50 -24.11 4.60
N PRO A 58 -21.45 -25.40 4.94
CA PRO A 58 -21.22 -26.44 3.96
C PRO A 58 -22.38 -26.52 2.95
N LEU A 59 -22.05 -26.65 1.66
CA LEU A 59 -23.04 -26.70 0.57
C LEU A 59 -23.97 -27.93 0.59
N HIS A 60 -23.73 -28.90 1.47
CA HIS A 60 -24.54 -30.12 1.57
C HIS A 60 -25.73 -30.01 2.51
N GLU A 61 -26.02 -28.81 3.05
CA GLU A 61 -27.15 -28.55 3.96
C GLU A 61 -28.34 -27.82 3.30
N ILE A 62 -28.43 -27.76 1.97
CA ILE A 62 -29.57 -27.15 1.22
C ILE A 62 -30.35 -28.20 0.44
#